data_AF-A0A0G8F185-F1
#
_entry.id   AF-A0A0G8F185-F1
#
_cell.length_a   1.000
_cell.length_b   1.000
_cell.length_c   1.000
_cell.angle_alpha   90.00
_cell.angle_beta   90.00
_cell.angle_gamma   90.00
#
_symmetry.space_group_name_H-M   'P 1'
#
loop_
_entity.id
_entity.type
_entity.pdbx_description
1 polymer ?
#
loop_
_entity_poly.entity_id
_entity_poly.type
_entity_poly.pdbx_seq_one_letter_code
_entity_poly.pdbx_strand_id
1 'polypeptide(L)'
;MSAQKKIVVLFEHIDMSMKYFNKRRNQNKKRAFWYKMAVITVSALITVLLGLKSINNSLLSDFILFLAASVTVINGFDSFYDHRGLWEKDVKTLSSLRELKYSIEYYIAGKVEEELSIDMLNNYQKRLQEILSTDINEWSGVREAANRLEKDAEK
;
A
#
# COMPACT_ATOMS: atom_id res chain seq x y z
N MET A 1 -13.31 10.25 33.23
CA MET A 1 -12.04 10.27 32.46
C MET A 1 -11.92 11.68 31.89
N SER A 2 -10.88 12.46 32.25
CA SER A 2 -10.79 13.87 31.82
C SER A 2 -10.68 13.99 30.29
N ALA A 3 -11.23 15.07 29.73
CA ALA A 3 -11.23 15.31 28.28
C ALA A 3 -9.81 15.29 27.69
N GLN A 4 -8.81 15.80 28.44
CA GLN A 4 -7.39 15.69 28.08
C GLN A 4 -6.92 14.25 27.89
N LYS A 5 -7.26 13.33 28.82
CA LYS A 5 -6.83 11.93 28.69
C LYS A 5 -7.39 11.29 27.41
N LYS A 6 -8.62 11.63 27.03
CA LYS A 6 -9.21 11.17 25.77
C LYS A 6 -8.48 11.74 24.55
N ILE A 7 -8.11 13.02 24.57
CA ILE A 7 -7.36 13.67 23.49
C ILE A 7 -5.98 13.03 23.30
N VAL A 8 -5.25 12.80 24.39
CA VAL A 8 -3.92 12.15 24.34
C VAL A 8 -4.01 10.77 23.69
N VAL A 9 -4.95 9.94 24.14
CA VAL A 9 -5.16 8.60 23.58
C VAL A 9 -5.54 8.67 22.09
N LEU A 10 -6.39 9.63 21.72
CA LEU A 10 -6.81 9.82 20.32
C LEU A 10 -5.63 10.21 19.41
N PHE A 11 -4.80 11.16 19.84
CA PHE A 11 -3.59 11.53 19.10
C PHE A 11 -2.60 10.37 19.00
N GLU A 12 -2.40 9.61 20.08
CA GLU A 12 -1.53 8.44 20.07
C GLU A 12 -2.00 7.40 19.06
N HIS A 13 -3.30 7.11 19.01
CA HIS A 13 -3.89 6.19 18.04
C HIS A 13 -3.77 6.69 16.59
N ILE A 14 -3.99 7.99 16.36
CA ILE A 14 -3.83 8.60 15.03
C ILE A 14 -2.36 8.51 14.59
N ASP A 15 -1.42 8.89 15.45
CA ASP A 15 0.01 8.87 15.12
C ASP A 15 0.54 7.44 14.92
N MET A 16 0.09 6.47 15.71
CA MET A 16 0.42 5.06 15.52
C MET A 16 -0.11 4.55 14.18
N SER A 17 -1.36 4.88 13.84
CA SER A 17 -1.98 4.52 12.56
C SER A 17 -1.21 5.16 11.40
N MET A 18 -0.89 6.45 11.48
CA MET A 18 -0.11 7.16 10.46
C MET A 18 1.28 6.54 10.27
N LYS A 19 1.98 6.16 11.35
CA LYS A 19 3.28 5.46 11.27
C LYS A 19 3.14 4.12 10.55
N TYR A 20 2.10 3.34 10.88
CA TYR A 20 1.82 2.06 10.23
C TYR A 20 1.61 2.22 8.72
N PHE A 21 0.69 3.10 8.30
CA PHE A 21 0.40 3.31 6.88
C PHE A 21 1.59 3.92 6.13
N ASN A 22 2.36 4.81 6.76
CA ASN A 22 3.55 5.37 6.12
C ASN A 22 4.65 4.32 5.90
N LYS A 23 4.83 3.39 6.85
CA LYS A 23 5.74 2.25 6.68
C LYS A 23 5.27 1.33 5.56
N ARG A 24 3.98 0.99 5.53
CA ARG A 24 3.36 0.15 4.49
C ARG A 24 3.52 0.76 3.09
N ARG A 25 3.21 2.05 2.96
CA ARG A 25 3.41 2.85 1.74
C ARG A 25 4.83 2.76 1.20
N ASN A 26 5.84 2.97 2.06
CA ASN A 26 7.24 2.94 1.64
C ASN A 26 7.71 1.54 1.24
N GLN A 27 7.22 0.49 1.92
CA GLN A 27 7.52 -0.88 1.53
C GLN A 27 6.91 -1.23 0.17
N ASN A 28 5.64 -0.87 -0.05
CA ASN A 28 4.95 -1.09 -1.32
C ASN A 28 5.64 -0.35 -2.47
N LYS A 29 6.02 0.92 -2.27
CA LYS A 29 6.78 1.70 -3.25
C LYS A 29 8.13 1.05 -3.59
N LYS A 30 8.89 0.61 -2.58
CA LYS A 30 10.20 -0.04 -2.80
C LYS A 30 10.06 -1.37 -3.53
N ARG A 31 9.07 -2.18 -3.17
CA ARG A 31 8.79 -3.46 -3.83
C ARG A 31 8.42 -3.26 -5.30
N ALA A 32 7.45 -2.39 -5.59
CA ALA A 32 7.05 -2.06 -6.95
C ALA A 32 8.22 -1.56 -7.80
N PHE A 33 9.09 -0.72 -7.22
CA PHE A 33 10.29 -0.24 -7.91
C PHE A 33 11.29 -1.37 -8.20
N TRP A 34 11.58 -2.22 -7.22
CA TRP A 34 12.51 -3.33 -7.38
C TRP A 34 12.04 -4.37 -8.41
N TYR A 35 10.74 -4.70 -8.44
CA TYR A 35 10.20 -5.61 -9.46
C TYR A 35 10.39 -5.06 -10.87
N LYS A 36 10.04 -3.78 -11.09
CA LYS A 36 10.23 -3.15 -12.41
C LYS A 36 11.70 -3.09 -12.83
N MET A 37 12.60 -2.76 -11.89
CA MET A 37 14.03 -2.73 -12.18
C MET A 37 14.60 -4.13 -12.48
N ALA A 38 14.11 -5.18 -11.81
CA ALA A 38 14.50 -6.54 -12.12
C ALA A 38 14.09 -6.95 -13.53
N VAL A 39 12.85 -6.66 -13.94
CA VAL A 39 12.36 -6.95 -15.31
C VAL A 39 13.19 -6.23 -16.37
N ILE A 40 13.46 -4.94 -16.17
CA ILE A 40 14.27 -4.14 -17.10
C ILE A 40 15.69 -4.71 -17.20
N THR A 41 16.30 -5.05 -16.07
CA THR A 41 17.67 -5.61 -16.04
C THR A 41 17.73 -6.96 -16.74
N VAL A 42 16.77 -7.86 -16.50
CA VAL A 42 16.71 -9.15 -17.18
C VAL A 42 16.50 -8.99 -18.68
N SER A 43 15.63 -8.06 -19.08
CA SER A 43 15.38 -7.75 -20.51
C SER A 43 16.64 -7.21 -21.21
N ALA A 44 17.40 -6.35 -20.53
CA ALA A 44 18.67 -5.84 -21.02
C ALA A 44 19.71 -6.97 -21.15
N LEU A 45 19.79 -7.87 -20.16
CA LEU A 45 20.67 -9.04 -20.22
C LEU A 45 20.33 -9.95 -21.39
N ILE A 46 19.04 -10.24 -21.62
CA ILE A 46 18.58 -11.00 -22.80
C ILE A 46 19.08 -10.35 -24.10
N THR A 47 18.96 -9.03 -24.21
CA THR A 47 19.38 -8.27 -25.40
C THR A 47 20.90 -8.38 -25.63
N VAL A 48 21.70 -8.22 -24.57
CA VAL A 48 23.16 -8.36 -24.63
C VAL A 48 23.56 -9.80 -25.01
N LEU A 49 22.92 -10.80 -24.40
CA LEU A 49 23.18 -12.21 -24.67
C LEU A 49 22.77 -12.61 -26.09
N LEU A 50 21.68 -12.05 -26.63
CA LEU A 50 21.30 -12.22 -28.02
C LEU A 50 22.36 -11.67 -28.98
N GLY A 51 22.94 -10.51 -28.66
CA GLY A 51 24.08 -9.96 -29.41
C GLY A 51 25.32 -10.87 -29.36
N LEU A 52 25.66 -11.40 -28.19
CA LEU A 52 26.79 -12.33 -27.99
C LEU A 52 26.56 -13.73 -28.58
N LYS A 53 25.31 -14.20 -28.65
CA LYS A 53 24.93 -15.48 -29.25
C LYS A 53 25.33 -15.60 -30.72
N SER A 54 25.52 -14.47 -31.43
CA SER A 54 26.05 -14.45 -32.79
C SER A 54 27.42 -15.17 -32.93
N ILE A 55 28.10 -15.47 -31.82
CA ILE A 55 29.40 -16.18 -31.74
C ILE A 55 29.21 -17.71 -31.58
N ASN A 56 28.00 -18.25 -31.80
CA ASN A 56 27.68 -19.69 -31.88
C ASN A 56 27.94 -20.51 -30.60
N ASN A 57 27.42 -20.06 -29.45
CA ASN A 57 27.42 -20.82 -28.19
C ASN A 57 26.01 -21.30 -27.82
N SER A 58 25.81 -22.62 -27.76
CA SER A 58 24.52 -23.24 -27.39
C SER A 58 24.11 -22.91 -25.95
N LEU A 59 25.06 -22.86 -25.01
CA LEU A 59 24.82 -22.51 -23.60
C LEU A 59 24.18 -21.12 -23.41
N LEU A 60 24.48 -20.15 -24.29
CA LEU A 60 23.86 -18.83 -24.24
C LEU A 60 22.37 -18.87 -24.60
N SER A 61 21.97 -19.80 -25.48
CA SER A 61 20.57 -19.94 -25.89
C SER A 61 19.68 -20.42 -24.76
N ASP A 62 20.13 -21.41 -24.00
CA ASP A 62 19.38 -21.95 -22.86
C ASP A 62 19.24 -20.90 -21.75
N PHE A 63 20.30 -20.10 -21.53
CA PHE A 63 20.27 -19.02 -20.55
C PHE A 63 19.34 -17.86 -20.97
N ILE A 64 19.32 -17.49 -22.26
CA ILE A 64 18.36 -16.52 -22.80
C ILE A 64 16.92 -17.01 -22.58
N LEU A 65 16.65 -18.28 -22.85
CA LEU A 65 15.32 -18.87 -22.69
C LEU A 65 14.86 -18.81 -21.23
N PHE A 66 15.76 -19.16 -20.31
CA PHE A 66 15.50 -19.09 -18.87
C PHE A 66 15.17 -17.65 -18.41
N LEU A 67 15.95 -16.67 -18.86
CA LEU A 67 15.71 -15.25 -18.54
C LEU A 67 14.37 -14.77 -19.12
N ALA A 68 14.04 -15.15 -20.35
CA ALA A 68 12.78 -14.78 -21.00
C ALA A 68 11.56 -15.39 -20.28
N ALA A 69 11.65 -16.66 -19.88
CA ALA A 69 10.63 -17.30 -19.05
C ALA A 69 10.47 -16.60 -17.70
N SER A 70 11.59 -16.22 -17.06
CA SER A 70 11.58 -15.49 -15.79
C SER A 70 10.87 -14.14 -15.89
N VAL A 71 11.09 -13.37 -16.97
CA VAL A 71 10.38 -12.10 -17.22
C VAL A 71 8.87 -12.33 -17.35
N THR A 72 8.47 -13.40 -18.02
CA THR A 72 7.04 -13.74 -18.21
C THR A 72 6.38 -14.05 -16.86
N VAL A 73 7.02 -14.84 -16.00
CA VAL A 73 6.53 -15.14 -14.65
C VAL A 73 6.44 -13.86 -13.81
N ILE A 74 7.47 -13.02 -13.82
CA ILE A 74 7.48 -11.77 -13.04
C ILE A 74 6.37 -10.81 -13.50
N ASN A 75 6.20 -10.65 -14.81
CA ASN A 75 5.14 -9.80 -15.37
C ASN A 75 3.73 -10.35 -15.04
N GLY A 76 3.55 -11.67 -15.07
CA GLY A 76 2.31 -12.30 -14.61
C GLY A 76 2.03 -11.98 -13.14
N PHE A 77 3.05 -12.03 -12.28
CA PHE A 77 2.91 -11.75 -10.85
C PHE A 77 2.61 -10.27 -10.52
N ASP A 78 3.11 -9.33 -11.33
CA ASP A 78 2.81 -7.89 -11.19
C ASP A 78 1.30 -7.61 -11.39
N SER A 79 0.62 -8.41 -12.22
CA SER A 79 -0.83 -8.31 -12.41
C SER A 79 -1.65 -8.77 -11.21
N PHE A 80 -1.11 -9.68 -10.38
CA PHE A 80 -1.81 -10.19 -9.19
C PHE A 80 -1.60 -9.29 -7.97
N TYR A 81 -0.41 -8.70 -7.85
CA TYR A 81 -0.11 -7.77 -6.78
C TYR A 81 -0.17 -6.35 -7.33
N ASP A 82 -1.36 -5.74 -7.33
CA ASP A 82 -1.55 -4.32 -7.62
C ASP A 82 -0.90 -3.44 -6.54
N HIS A 83 0.43 -3.41 -6.52
CA HIS A 83 1.25 -2.64 -5.59
C HIS A 83 0.97 -1.14 -5.73
N ARG A 84 0.51 -0.71 -6.92
CA ARG A 84 0.09 0.66 -7.20
C ARG A 84 -1.24 0.96 -6.52
N GLY A 85 -2.24 0.09 -6.66
CA GLY A 85 -3.52 0.22 -5.96
C GLY A 85 -3.35 0.22 -4.44
N LEU A 86 -2.49 -0.66 -3.91
CA LEU A 86 -2.09 -0.66 -2.49
C LEU A 86 -1.45 0.67 -2.07
N TRP A 87 -0.57 1.23 -2.90
CA TRP A 87 0.07 2.52 -2.62
C TRP A 87 -0.92 3.69 -2.66
N GLU A 88 -1.78 3.76 -3.68
CA GLU A 88 -2.79 4.81 -3.82
C GLU A 88 -3.79 4.77 -2.66
N LYS A 89 -4.20 3.56 -2.24
CA LYS A 89 -5.00 3.33 -1.03
C LYS A 89 -4.32 3.86 0.22
N ASP A 90 -3.06 3.46 0.46
CA ASP A 90 -2.29 3.92 1.61
C ASP A 90 -2.16 5.45 1.65
N VAL A 91 -2.05 6.11 0.49
CA VAL A 91 -2.01 7.58 0.37
C VAL A 91 -3.34 8.21 0.76
N LYS A 92 -4.47 7.66 0.29
CA LYS A 92 -5.81 8.14 0.66
C LYS A 92 -6.03 8.03 2.17
N THR A 93 -5.78 6.87 2.76
CA THR A 93 -5.92 6.63 4.21
C THR A 93 -5.05 7.59 5.02
N LEU A 94 -3.78 7.78 4.62
CA LEU A 94 -2.89 8.76 5.27
C LEU A 94 -3.39 10.20 5.15
N SER A 95 -4.00 10.58 4.03
CA SER A 95 -4.58 11.91 3.85
C SER A 95 -5.74 12.12 4.82
N SER A 96 -6.66 11.16 4.91
CA SER A 96 -7.80 11.22 5.83
C SER A 96 -7.37 11.27 7.30
N LEU A 97 -6.34 10.50 7.68
CA LEU A 97 -5.78 10.56 9.05
C LEU A 97 -5.17 11.92 9.37
N ARG A 98 -4.48 12.56 8.42
CA ARG A 98 -3.95 13.93 8.61
C ARG A 98 -5.06 14.95 8.74
N GLU A 99 -6.09 14.87 7.91
CA GLU A 99 -7.24 15.77 7.98
C GLU A 99 -7.97 15.64 9.34
N LEU A 100 -8.13 14.41 9.82
CA LEU A 100 -8.69 14.16 11.16
C LEU A 100 -7.81 14.78 12.25
N LYS A 101 -6.48 14.61 12.16
CA LYS A 101 -5.53 15.20 13.10
C LYS A 101 -5.66 16.73 13.13
N TYR A 102 -5.65 17.37 11.97
CA TYR A 102 -5.84 18.82 11.86
C TYR A 102 -7.19 19.29 12.41
N SER A 103 -8.26 18.52 12.17
CA SER A 103 -9.59 18.85 12.69
C SER A 103 -9.62 18.85 14.22
N ILE A 104 -8.93 17.89 14.85
CA ILE A 104 -8.82 17.81 16.32
C ILE A 104 -7.95 18.94 16.84
N GLU A 105 -6.79 19.19 16.22
CA GLU A 105 -5.88 20.30 16.57
C GLU A 105 -6.57 21.66 16.48
N TYR A 106 -7.35 21.90 15.44
CA TYR A 106 -8.14 23.12 15.29
C TYR A 106 -9.23 23.24 16.36
N TYR A 107 -9.90 22.14 16.70
CA TYR A 107 -10.96 22.14 17.71
C TYR A 107 -10.44 22.45 19.12
N ILE A 108 -9.23 22.00 19.45
CA ILE A 108 -8.60 22.28 20.75
C ILE A 108 -7.89 23.64 20.79
N ALA A 109 -7.49 24.17 19.63
CA ALA A 109 -6.83 25.46 19.50
C ALA A 109 -7.81 26.59 19.84
N GLY A 110 -7.80 27.01 21.11
CA GLY A 110 -8.62 28.11 21.62
C GLY A 110 -9.66 27.71 22.67
N LYS A 111 -9.70 26.44 23.10
CA LYS A 111 -10.59 25.98 24.18
C LYS A 111 -9.83 25.74 25.48
N VAL A 112 -10.40 26.20 26.59
CA VAL A 112 -9.95 25.80 27.95
C VAL A 112 -10.44 24.37 28.22
N GLU A 113 -9.72 23.62 29.05
CA GLU A 113 -9.92 22.19 29.27
C GLU A 113 -11.35 21.79 29.67
N GLU A 114 -12.02 22.68 30.40
CA GLU A 114 -13.40 22.50 30.90
C GLU A 114 -14.47 22.71 29.81
N GLU A 115 -14.12 23.33 28.68
CA GLU A 115 -15.03 23.60 27.55
C GLU A 115 -14.97 22.53 26.44
N LEU A 116 -14.18 21.47 26.66
CA LEU A 116 -14.03 20.37 25.73
C LEU A 116 -15.25 19.45 25.79
N SER A 117 -16.11 19.56 24.79
CA SER A 117 -17.23 18.63 24.61
C SER A 117 -16.75 17.18 24.45
N ILE A 118 -17.20 16.31 25.35
CA ILE A 118 -16.95 14.87 25.31
C ILE A 118 -17.60 14.24 24.06
N ASP A 119 -18.75 14.77 23.63
CA ASP A 119 -19.46 14.27 22.46
C ASP A 119 -18.68 14.52 21.17
N MET A 120 -18.04 15.70 21.05
CA MET A 120 -17.14 15.98 19.94
C MET A 120 -15.93 15.03 19.91
N LEU A 121 -15.35 14.72 21.07
CA LEU A 121 -14.25 13.76 21.16
C LEU A 121 -14.68 12.35 20.75
N ASN A 122 -15.89 11.93 21.14
CA ASN A 122 -16.45 10.64 20.73
C ASN A 122 -16.73 10.63 19.21
N ASN A 123 -17.15 11.75 18.61
CA ASN A 123 -17.33 11.88 17.16
C ASN A 123 -15.99 11.69 16.41
N TYR A 124 -14.92 12.34 16.87
CA TYR A 124 -13.58 12.13 16.27
C TYR A 124 -13.10 10.69 16.39
N GLN A 125 -13.37 10.03 17.53
CA GLN A 125 -13.06 8.61 17.69
C GLN A 125 -13.84 7.74 16.69
N LYS A 126 -15.12 8.04 16.45
CA LYS A 126 -15.93 7.32 15.45
C LYS A 126 -15.38 7.53 14.04
N ARG A 127 -15.02 8.77 13.70
CA ARG A 127 -14.43 9.11 12.40
C ARG A 127 -13.07 8.42 12.18
N LEU A 128 -12.25 8.28 13.22
CA LEU A 128 -11.04 7.45 13.17
C LEU A 128 -11.37 5.99 12.82
N GLN A 129 -12.35 5.39 13.52
CA GLN A 129 -12.78 4.02 13.25
C GLN A 129 -13.33 3.84 11.84
N GLU A 130 -14.06 4.82 11.31
CA GLU A 130 -14.57 4.83 9.93
C GLU A 130 -13.45 4.88 8.89
N ILE A 131 -12.40 5.69 9.11
CA ILE A 131 -11.22 5.72 8.23
C ILE A 131 -10.53 4.35 8.21
N LEU A 132 -10.34 3.74 9.38
CA LEU A 132 -9.68 2.44 9.50
C LEU A 132 -10.53 1.30 8.92
N SER A 133 -11.85 1.33 9.12
CA SER A 133 -12.76 0.30 8.58
C SER A 133 -12.87 0.40 7.06
N THR A 134 -12.84 1.60 6.50
CA THR A 134 -12.80 1.81 5.05
C THR A 134 -11.54 1.17 4.43
N ASP A 135 -10.37 1.32 5.06
CA ASP A 135 -9.12 0.69 4.60
C ASP A 135 -9.21 -0.85 4.55
N ILE A 136 -9.89 -1.43 5.55
CA ILE A 136 -10.12 -2.88 5.67
C ILE A 136 -11.13 -3.35 4.61
N ASN A 137 -12.24 -2.62 4.44
CA ASN A 137 -13.31 -2.98 3.51
C ASN A 137 -12.87 -2.87 2.05
N GLU A 138 -12.08 -1.85 1.70
CA GLU A 138 -11.47 -1.77 0.38
C GLU A 138 -10.55 -2.97 0.12
N TRP A 139 -9.87 -3.47 1.14
CA TRP A 139 -8.98 -4.62 1.01
C TRP A 139 -9.71 -5.98 0.96
N SER A 140 -10.77 -6.15 1.75
CA SER A 140 -11.61 -7.36 1.67
C SER A 140 -12.35 -7.43 0.34
N GLY A 141 -12.86 -6.31 -0.17
CA GLY A 141 -13.53 -6.25 -1.47
C GLY A 141 -12.61 -6.63 -2.64
N VAL A 142 -11.36 -6.16 -2.64
CA VAL A 142 -10.35 -6.55 -3.64
C VAL A 142 -10.07 -8.06 -3.58
N ARG A 143 -10.03 -8.64 -2.38
CA ARG A 143 -9.76 -10.09 -2.19
C ARG A 143 -10.95 -10.96 -2.60
N GLU A 144 -12.17 -10.52 -2.33
CA GLU A 144 -13.40 -11.19 -2.79
C GLU A 144 -13.61 -11.08 -4.30
N ALA A 145 -13.17 -10.00 -4.93
CA ALA A 145 -13.18 -9.86 -6.38
C ALA A 145 -12.14 -10.80 -7.04
N ALA A 146 -10.93 -10.89 -6.47
CA ALA A 146 -9.90 -11.81 -6.94
C ALA A 146 -10.33 -13.28 -6.84
N ASN A 147 -10.92 -13.70 -5.70
CA ASN A 147 -11.43 -15.06 -5.51
C ASN A 147 -12.60 -15.42 -6.44
N ARG A 148 -13.37 -14.43 -6.92
CA ARG A 148 -14.46 -14.66 -7.88
C ARG A 148 -13.92 -14.93 -9.28
N LEU A 149 -12.94 -14.15 -9.72
CA LEU A 149 -12.28 -14.34 -11.02
C LEU A 149 -11.57 -15.71 -11.13
N GLU A 150 -10.99 -16.19 -10.03
CA GLU A 150 -10.36 -17.52 -9.96
C GLU A 150 -11.41 -18.65 -10.14
N LYS A 151 -12.57 -18.54 -9.48
CA LYS A 151 -13.68 -19.50 -9.64
C LYS A 151 -14.32 -19.51 -11.03
N ASP A 152 -14.28 -18.38 -11.73
CA ASP A 152 -14.83 -18.26 -13.08
C ASP A 152 -13.83 -18.75 -14.15
N ALA A 153 -12.53 -18.77 -13.86
CA ALA A 153 -11.50 -19.34 -14.73
C ALA A 153 -11.39 -20.88 -14.64
N GLU A 154 -11.89 -21.47 -13.56
CA GLU A 154 -11.94 -22.93 -13.36
C GLU A 154 -13.21 -23.61 -13.92
N LYS A 155 -14.15 -22.84 -14.48
CA LYS A 155 -15.37 -23.33 -15.14
C LYS A 155 -15.26 -23.35 -16.66
#